data_AF-A0A355RZA0-F1
#
_entry.id   AF-A0A355RZA0-F1
#
_cell.length_a   1.000
_cell.length_b   1.000
_cell.length_c   1.000
_cell.angle_alpha   90.00
_cell.angle_beta   90.00
_cell.angle_gamma   90.00
#
_symmetry.space_group_name_H-M   'P 1'
#
loop_
_entity.id
_entity.type
_entity.pdbx_description
1 polymer ?
#
loop_
_entity_poly.entity_id
_entity_poly.type
_entity_poly.pdbx_seq_one_letter_code
_entity_poly.pdbx_strand_id
1 'polypeptide(L)'
;PKNIVHFRSMDYITIQKGASFTNADSDSYSVSKAAYVFFITLDDYNRMENKSESLSNGEALLYTYTGDVPGNTLDFNGLKLSIKKRLPSFNSKGIISSVANKCYYIVVDNANTIKHVDDSLAGKRDGLGELSYYYGFDVDISRSAQIELVSSLNKAVK
;
A
#
# COMPACT_ATOMS: atom_id res chain seq x y z
N PRO A 1 18.34 13.42 12.33
CA PRO A 1 17.02 13.17 11.70
C PRO A 1 15.92 13.44 12.74
N LYS A 2 14.81 14.07 12.34
CA LYS A 2 13.61 14.29 13.17
C LYS A 2 12.41 13.61 12.49
N ASN A 3 11.32 13.33 13.22
CA ASN A 3 10.07 12.79 12.67
C ASN A 3 10.24 11.57 11.74
N ILE A 4 11.03 10.58 12.19
CA ILE A 4 11.33 9.38 11.40
C ILE A 4 10.05 8.59 11.12
N VAL A 5 9.87 8.19 9.87
CA VAL A 5 8.79 7.32 9.40
C VAL A 5 9.43 6.18 8.64
N HIS A 6 9.06 4.96 8.98
CA HIS A 6 9.47 3.80 8.20
C HIS A 6 8.40 2.73 8.26
N PHE A 7 8.26 1.98 7.17
CA PHE A 7 7.31 0.88 7.05
C PHE A 7 7.66 0.00 5.86
N ARG A 8 7.16 -1.23 5.89
CA ARG A 8 7.18 -2.12 4.73
C ARG A 8 5.84 -2.05 4.01
N SER A 9 5.90 -1.97 2.70
CA SER A 9 4.71 -1.91 1.87
C SER A 9 4.85 -2.68 0.58
N MET A 10 3.70 -2.97 -0.01
CA MET A 10 3.59 -3.42 -1.39
C MET A 10 2.43 -2.67 -2.03
N ASP A 11 2.56 -2.34 -3.30
CA ASP A 11 1.53 -1.63 -4.02
C ASP A 11 1.30 -2.18 -5.42
N TYR A 12 0.06 -2.07 -5.87
CA TYR A 12 -0.38 -2.62 -7.15
C TYR A 12 -1.28 -1.63 -7.88
N ILE A 13 -1.13 -1.60 -9.20
CA ILE A 13 -2.18 -1.13 -10.10
C ILE A 13 -3.01 -2.36 -10.49
N THR A 14 -4.31 -2.29 -10.19
CA THR A 14 -5.27 -3.37 -10.41
C THR A 14 -6.45 -2.86 -11.23
N ILE A 15 -7.24 -3.79 -11.77
CA ILE A 15 -8.55 -3.50 -12.33
C ILE A 15 -9.62 -3.83 -11.29
N GLN A 16 -10.43 -2.84 -10.92
CA GLN A 16 -11.48 -3.01 -9.92
C GLN A 16 -12.85 -3.23 -10.56
N LYS A 17 -13.56 -4.27 -10.11
CA LYS A 17 -14.99 -4.51 -10.37
C LYS A 17 -15.72 -4.79 -9.05
N GLY A 18 -16.45 -3.79 -8.55
CA GLY A 18 -17.07 -3.87 -7.23
C GLY A 18 -16.01 -4.02 -6.15
N ALA A 19 -16.04 -5.10 -5.38
CA ALA A 19 -15.03 -5.38 -4.35
C ALA A 19 -13.91 -6.33 -4.82
N SER A 20 -13.88 -6.68 -6.11
CA SER A 20 -12.86 -7.54 -6.72
C SER A 20 -11.79 -6.71 -7.42
N PHE A 21 -10.54 -7.12 -7.23
CA PHE A 21 -9.32 -6.55 -7.77
C PHE A 21 -8.55 -7.66 -8.51
N THR A 22 -8.23 -7.41 -9.77
CA THR A 22 -7.46 -8.33 -10.60
C THR A 22 -6.23 -7.65 -11.17
N ASN A 23 -5.24 -8.44 -11.61
CA ASN A 23 -4.09 -7.90 -12.32
C ASN A 23 -4.54 -7.07 -13.54
N ALA A 24 -3.85 -5.97 -13.81
CA ALA A 24 -4.02 -5.19 -15.01
C ALA A 24 -3.25 -5.85 -16.17
N ASP A 25 -3.87 -6.79 -16.88
CA ASP A 25 -3.30 -7.26 -18.15
C ASP A 25 -3.35 -6.14 -19.19
N SER A 26 -2.29 -6.07 -20.01
CA SER A 26 -2.01 -5.01 -20.99
C SER A 26 -3.17 -4.73 -21.95
N ASP A 27 -4.00 -5.73 -22.21
CA ASP A 27 -4.99 -5.70 -23.29
C ASP A 27 -6.34 -5.11 -22.86
N SER A 28 -6.52 -4.77 -21.57
CA SER A 28 -7.81 -4.29 -21.04
C SER A 28 -7.71 -3.03 -20.16
N TYR A 29 -6.61 -2.27 -20.26
CA TYR A 29 -6.35 -1.09 -19.44
C TYR A 29 -7.37 0.04 -19.72
N SER A 30 -8.51 -0.03 -19.06
CA SER A 30 -9.45 1.09 -18.96
C SER A 30 -9.06 1.90 -17.74
N VAL A 31 -8.52 3.10 -17.96
CA VAL A 31 -8.10 4.05 -16.90
C VAL A 31 -9.22 4.28 -15.88
N SER A 32 -10.49 4.23 -16.28
CA SER A 32 -11.64 4.39 -15.38
C SER A 32 -11.85 3.23 -14.40
N LYS A 33 -11.32 2.04 -14.72
CA LYS A 33 -11.38 0.85 -13.86
C LYS A 33 -10.09 0.61 -13.07
N ALA A 34 -9.04 1.37 -13.35
CA ALA A 34 -7.77 1.27 -12.64
C ALA A 34 -7.94 1.70 -11.16
N ALA A 35 -7.43 0.86 -10.27
CA ALA A 35 -7.37 1.10 -8.85
C ALA A 35 -5.94 0.85 -8.35
N TYR A 36 -5.43 1.81 -7.59
CA TYR A 36 -4.21 1.67 -6.83
C TYR A 36 -4.53 1.08 -5.46
N VAL A 37 -3.91 -0.04 -5.13
CA VAL A 37 -4.04 -0.68 -3.82
C VAL A 37 -2.69 -0.69 -3.15
N PHE A 38 -2.63 -0.16 -1.93
CA PHE A 38 -1.42 -0.04 -1.14
C PHE A 38 -1.56 -0.86 0.14
N PHE A 39 -0.65 -1.79 0.37
CA PHE A 39 -0.64 -2.67 1.52
C PHE A 39 0.42 -2.26 2.54
N ILE A 40 0.05 -2.30 3.81
CA ILE A 40 0.93 -2.09 4.96
C ILE A 40 0.61 -3.10 6.07
N THR A 41 1.60 -3.42 6.89
CA THR A 41 1.38 -4.29 8.07
C THR A 41 0.67 -3.54 9.19
N LEU A 42 -0.06 -4.27 10.02
CA LEU A 42 -0.76 -3.76 11.20
C LEU A 42 0.22 -3.13 12.20
N ASP A 43 1.39 -3.73 12.38
CA ASP A 43 2.44 -3.21 13.27
C ASP A 43 2.94 -1.84 12.81
N ASP A 44 3.14 -1.68 11.50
CA ASP A 44 3.55 -0.41 10.92
C ASP A 44 2.42 0.63 11.01
N TYR A 45 1.18 0.25 10.70
CA TYR A 45 0.01 1.11 10.85
C TYR A 45 -0.17 1.60 12.28
N ASN A 46 -0.17 0.70 13.26
CA ASN A 46 -0.35 1.03 14.67
C ASN A 46 0.75 1.98 15.17
N ARG A 47 2.00 1.75 14.74
CA ARG A 47 3.13 2.64 15.06
C ARG A 47 2.98 4.03 14.43
N MET A 48 2.57 4.09 13.16
CA MET A 48 2.45 5.35 12.41
C MET A 48 1.27 6.21 12.89
N GLU A 49 0.13 5.59 13.19
CA GLU A 49 -1.10 6.28 13.59
C GLU A 49 -1.26 6.42 15.12
N ASN A 50 -0.29 5.91 15.88
CA ASN A 50 -0.37 5.79 17.34
C ASN A 50 -1.68 5.10 17.78
N LYS A 51 -1.91 3.90 17.25
CA LYS A 51 -3.10 3.06 17.48
C LYS A 51 -2.70 1.71 18.08
N SER A 52 -3.71 0.94 18.48
CA SER A 52 -3.56 -0.42 19.01
C SER A 52 -4.69 -1.31 18.48
N GLU A 53 -4.89 -1.27 17.15
CA GLU A 53 -5.82 -2.18 16.47
C GLU A 53 -5.26 -3.61 16.47
N SER A 54 -6.16 -4.59 16.37
CA SER A 54 -5.82 -6.01 16.19
C SER A 54 -6.50 -6.55 14.93
N LEU A 55 -5.84 -7.48 14.24
CA LEU A 55 -6.40 -8.21 13.11
C LEU A 55 -6.15 -9.71 13.29
N SER A 56 -7.17 -10.50 13.02
CA SER A 56 -7.06 -11.94 12.85
C SER A 56 -6.58 -12.26 11.42
N ASN A 57 -6.11 -13.48 11.19
CA ASN A 57 -5.75 -13.92 9.84
C ASN A 57 -6.94 -13.74 8.88
N GLY A 58 -6.68 -13.12 7.72
CA GLY A 58 -7.71 -12.82 6.72
C GLY A 58 -8.60 -11.61 7.03
N GLU A 59 -8.35 -10.88 8.12
CA GLU A 59 -8.98 -9.57 8.37
C GLU A 59 -8.11 -8.43 7.82
N ALA A 60 -8.76 -7.32 7.44
CA ALA A 60 -8.10 -6.09 7.02
C ALA A 60 -8.80 -4.84 7.55
N LEU A 61 -8.03 -3.76 7.71
CA LEU A 61 -8.56 -2.40 7.81
C LEU A 61 -8.49 -1.74 6.44
N LEU A 62 -9.55 -1.04 6.05
CA LEU A 62 -9.61 -0.36 4.76
C LEU A 62 -9.74 1.15 4.96
N TYR A 63 -8.80 1.91 4.41
CA TYR A 63 -8.99 3.33 4.16
C TYR A 63 -9.22 3.56 2.67
N THR A 64 -10.34 4.20 2.33
CA THR A 64 -10.65 4.60 0.96
C THR A 64 -10.25 6.06 0.78
N TYR A 65 -9.20 6.31 0.01
CA TYR A 65 -8.81 7.68 -0.34
C TYR A 65 -9.66 8.20 -1.50
N THR A 66 -9.80 7.40 -2.56
CA THR A 66 -10.72 7.68 -3.68
C THR A 66 -11.36 6.39 -4.18
N GLY A 67 -12.60 6.47 -4.67
CA GLY A 67 -13.37 5.33 -5.14
C GLY A 67 -14.35 4.80 -4.08
N ASP A 68 -14.79 3.56 -4.27
CA ASP A 68 -15.72 2.88 -3.37
C ASP A 68 -15.52 1.36 -3.44
N VAL A 69 -15.76 0.68 -2.33
CA VAL A 69 -15.75 -0.78 -2.21
C VAL A 69 -17.05 -1.19 -1.53
N PRO A 70 -17.97 -1.89 -2.22
CA PRO A 70 -19.21 -2.35 -1.61
C PRO A 70 -18.97 -3.53 -0.65
N GLY A 71 -19.86 -3.70 0.32
CA GLY A 71 -19.82 -4.84 1.25
C GLY A 71 -18.64 -4.80 2.23
N ASN A 72 -18.29 -5.95 2.80
CA ASN A 72 -17.24 -6.07 3.83
C ASN A 72 -16.16 -7.11 3.44
N THR A 73 -15.93 -7.31 2.14
CA THR A 73 -14.94 -8.28 1.66
C THR A 73 -14.18 -7.70 0.48
N LEU A 74 -12.86 -7.75 0.54
CA LEU A 74 -11.97 -7.47 -0.59
C LEU A 74 -11.61 -8.81 -1.25
N ASP A 75 -11.67 -8.89 -2.56
CA ASP A 75 -11.33 -10.09 -3.33
C ASP A 75 -10.18 -9.78 -4.29
N PHE A 76 -9.00 -10.32 -4.01
CA PHE A 76 -7.82 -10.22 -4.85
C PHE A 76 -7.70 -11.54 -5.62
N ASN A 77 -8.21 -11.57 -6.86
CA ASN A 77 -8.16 -12.74 -7.75
C ASN A 77 -8.48 -14.10 -7.07
N GLY A 78 -9.51 -14.14 -6.21
CA GLY A 78 -9.96 -15.32 -5.47
C GLY A 78 -9.51 -15.35 -4.01
N LEU A 79 -8.43 -14.67 -3.63
CA LEU A 79 -8.03 -14.50 -2.24
C LEU A 79 -8.87 -13.42 -1.56
N LYS A 80 -9.59 -13.78 -0.49
CA LYS A 80 -10.54 -12.88 0.18
C LYS A 80 -10.01 -12.39 1.52
N LEU A 81 -10.13 -11.09 1.74
CA LEU A 81 -9.92 -10.44 3.04
C LEU A 81 -11.22 -9.83 3.54
N SER A 82 -11.56 -10.06 4.81
CA SER A 82 -12.74 -9.47 5.45
C SER A 82 -12.40 -8.09 6.00
N ILE A 83 -13.20 -7.09 5.64
CA ILE A 83 -13.03 -5.71 6.14
C ILE A 83 -13.58 -5.67 7.57
N LYS A 84 -12.67 -5.71 8.54
CA LYS A 84 -13.02 -5.57 9.96
C LYS A 84 -13.49 -4.16 10.29
N LYS A 85 -12.82 -3.17 9.70
CA LYS A 85 -13.06 -1.75 9.98
C LYS A 85 -12.71 -0.89 8.77
N ARG A 86 -13.56 0.11 8.51
CA ARG A 86 -13.29 1.19 7.56
C ARG A 86 -12.72 2.37 8.33
N LEU A 87 -11.52 2.79 7.96
CA LEU A 87 -10.83 3.89 8.59
C LEU A 87 -11.37 5.21 8.03
N PRO A 88 -11.68 6.21 8.88
CA PRO A 88 -12.13 7.52 8.40
C PRO A 88 -10.97 8.38 7.86
N SER A 89 -9.74 8.06 8.28
CA SER A 89 -8.52 8.77 7.91
C SER A 89 -7.33 7.83 7.96
N PHE A 90 -6.30 8.15 7.19
CA PHE A 90 -5.00 7.48 7.22
C PHE A 90 -3.95 8.55 6.89
N ASN A 91 -2.89 8.63 7.69
CA ASN A 91 -1.76 9.54 7.45
C ASN A 91 -0.88 8.98 6.33
N SER A 92 -1.41 9.03 5.10
CA SER A 92 -0.67 8.71 3.91
C SER A 92 0.26 9.89 3.64
N LYS A 93 1.47 9.87 4.21
CA LYS A 93 2.51 10.89 4.00
C LYS A 93 3.05 10.89 2.54
N GLY A 94 2.17 11.05 1.55
CA GLY A 94 2.50 11.32 0.16
C GLY A 94 2.48 10.13 -0.80
N ILE A 95 2.12 8.90 -0.36
CA ILE A 95 2.03 7.76 -1.30
C ILE A 95 0.68 7.79 -2.00
N ILE A 96 0.55 8.61 -3.04
CA ILE A 96 -0.65 8.68 -3.88
C ILE A 96 -0.21 8.43 -5.32
N SER A 97 -0.80 7.42 -5.97
CA SER A 97 -0.59 7.23 -7.40
C SER A 97 -1.37 8.29 -8.19
N SER A 98 -0.69 9.06 -9.04
CA SER A 98 -1.32 9.97 -9.99
C SER A 98 -1.97 9.25 -11.17
N VAL A 99 -1.82 7.91 -11.26
CA VAL A 99 -2.14 7.11 -12.46
C VAL A 99 -3.49 6.39 -12.32
N ALA A 100 -4.01 6.24 -11.10
CA ALA A 100 -5.28 5.55 -10.84
C ALA A 100 -6.35 6.51 -10.33
N ASN A 101 -7.59 6.33 -10.81
CA ASN A 101 -8.74 7.11 -10.36
C ASN A 101 -9.22 6.72 -8.95
N LYS A 102 -8.81 5.56 -8.47
CA LYS A 102 -9.23 4.97 -7.19
C LYS A 102 -8.00 4.55 -6.42
N CYS A 103 -8.02 4.79 -5.12
CA CYS A 103 -6.87 4.58 -4.25
C CYS A 103 -7.34 4.06 -2.90
N TYR A 104 -6.79 2.91 -2.50
CA TYR A 104 -7.15 2.22 -1.27
C TYR A 104 -5.90 1.85 -0.49
N TYR A 105 -5.91 2.10 0.81
CA TYR A 105 -4.89 1.64 1.74
C TYR A 105 -5.48 0.50 2.55
N ILE A 106 -4.77 -0.62 2.56
CA ILE A 106 -5.21 -1.87 3.16
C ILE A 106 -4.18 -2.26 4.22
N VAL A 107 -4.61 -2.26 5.46
CA VAL A 107 -3.80 -2.72 6.59
C VAL A 107 -4.12 -4.20 6.81
N VAL A 108 -3.09 -5.05 6.77
CA VAL A 108 -3.22 -6.50 7.01
C VAL A 108 -2.42 -6.91 8.24
N ASP A 109 -2.73 -8.08 8.78
CA ASP A 109 -2.09 -8.61 9.99
C ASP A 109 -0.56 -8.66 9.90
N ASN A 110 0.01 -9.15 8.80
CA ASN A 110 1.46 -9.30 8.64
C ASN A 110 1.91 -9.40 7.17
N ALA A 111 3.23 -9.47 6.98
CA ALA A 111 3.88 -9.58 5.68
C ALA A 111 3.49 -10.84 4.88
N ASN A 112 3.15 -11.96 5.53
CA ASN A 112 2.75 -13.18 4.82
C ASN A 112 1.41 -13.00 4.12
N THR A 113 0.48 -12.23 4.71
CA THR A 113 -0.79 -11.90 4.05
C THR A 113 -0.57 -11.03 2.82
N ILE A 114 0.36 -10.07 2.87
CA ILE A 114 0.74 -9.28 1.69
C ILE A 114 1.30 -10.21 0.60
N LYS A 115 2.16 -11.16 0.98
CA LYS A 115 2.71 -12.15 0.04
C LYS A 115 1.62 -13.03 -0.59
N HIS A 116 0.64 -13.50 0.18
CA HIS A 116 -0.46 -14.28 -0.39
C HIS A 116 -1.30 -13.46 -1.39
N VAL A 117 -1.50 -12.16 -1.12
CA VAL A 117 -2.14 -11.26 -2.09
C VAL A 117 -1.27 -11.11 -3.34
N ASP A 118 0.05 -10.97 -3.16
CA ASP A 118 1.01 -10.91 -4.26
C ASP A 118 0.91 -12.13 -5.17
N ASP A 119 1.03 -13.32 -4.59
CA ASP A 119 0.98 -14.60 -5.31
C ASP A 119 -0.36 -14.73 -6.08
N SER A 120 -1.46 -14.26 -5.47
CA SER A 120 -2.78 -14.29 -6.09
C SER A 120 -2.91 -13.30 -7.27
N LEU A 121 -2.32 -12.11 -7.17
CA LEU A 121 -2.35 -11.09 -8.21
C LEU A 121 -1.31 -11.33 -9.32
N ALA A 122 -0.13 -11.86 -9.00
CA ALA A 122 0.96 -12.12 -9.96
C ALA A 122 0.63 -13.28 -10.91
N GLY A 123 -0.21 -14.23 -10.50
CA GLY A 123 -0.64 -15.35 -11.32
C GLY A 123 0.51 -16.32 -11.63
N LYS A 124 0.94 -16.40 -12.90
CA LYS A 124 2.06 -17.27 -13.36
C LYS A 124 3.37 -16.51 -13.62
N ARG A 125 3.42 -15.21 -13.34
CA ARG A 125 4.68 -14.45 -13.38
C ARG A 125 5.46 -14.77 -12.10
N ASP A 126 6.78 -14.71 -12.15
CA ASP A 126 7.57 -14.69 -10.90
C ASP A 126 6.98 -13.57 -10.02
N GLY A 127 6.71 -13.88 -8.75
CA GLY A 127 6.09 -12.95 -7.80
C GLY A 127 6.80 -11.59 -7.83
N LEU A 128 6.08 -10.52 -7.51
CA LEU A 128 6.50 -9.15 -7.84
C LEU A 128 7.69 -8.63 -7.00
N GLY A 129 8.23 -9.45 -6.10
CA GLY A 129 9.49 -9.22 -5.40
C GLY A 129 9.33 -9.17 -3.88
N GLU A 130 10.34 -8.63 -3.19
CA GLU A 130 10.30 -8.37 -1.76
C GLU A 130 9.51 -7.09 -1.44
N LEU A 131 8.99 -7.00 -0.21
CA LEU A 131 8.34 -5.77 0.29
C LEU A 131 9.27 -4.57 0.16
N SER A 132 8.75 -3.48 -0.40
CA SER A 132 9.47 -2.20 -0.43
C SER A 132 9.61 -1.66 1.00
N TYR A 133 10.80 -1.14 1.32
CA TYR A 133 11.07 -0.50 2.61
C TYR A 133 11.15 1.01 2.44
N TYR A 134 10.20 1.72 3.05
CA TYR A 134 10.22 3.18 3.10
C TYR A 134 10.94 3.65 4.37
N TYR A 135 11.81 4.64 4.24
CA TYR A 135 12.46 5.32 5.36
C TYR A 135 12.58 6.83 5.07
N GLY A 136 11.82 7.63 5.80
CA GLY A 136 11.77 9.09 5.67
C GLY A 136 12.03 9.78 7.00
N PHE A 137 12.62 10.98 6.95
CA PHE A 137 12.91 11.79 8.13
C PHE A 137 13.08 13.26 7.74
N ASP A 138 12.83 14.15 8.68
CA ASP A 138 13.05 15.57 8.54
C ASP A 138 14.51 15.91 8.86
N VAL A 139 15.04 16.88 8.10
CA VAL A 139 16.37 17.47 8.31
C VAL A 139 16.26 18.97 8.51
N ASP A 140 17.05 19.47 9.46
CA ASP A 140 17.10 20.88 9.83
C ASP A 140 18.40 21.49 9.29
N ILE A 141 18.53 21.49 7.97
CA ILE A 141 19.72 21.93 7.24
C ILE A 141 19.33 22.81 6.05
N SER A 142 20.28 23.61 5.56
CA SER A 142 20.07 24.53 4.43
C SER A 142 19.66 23.79 3.14
N ARG A 143 18.99 24.49 2.21
CA ARG A 143 18.56 23.92 0.93
C ARG A 143 19.71 23.29 0.14
N SER A 144 20.88 23.92 0.10
CA SER A 144 22.07 23.36 -0.56
C SER A 144 22.52 22.06 0.10
N ALA A 145 22.58 22.03 1.43
CA ALA A 145 22.93 20.82 2.18
C ALA A 145 21.88 19.70 2.00
N GLN A 146 20.59 20.02 1.84
CA GLN A 146 19.57 19.02 1.50
C GLN A 146 19.80 18.40 0.12
N ILE A 147 20.18 19.20 -0.88
CA ILE A 147 20.49 18.71 -2.24
C ILE A 147 21.71 17.77 -2.19
N GLU A 148 22.76 18.14 -1.46
CA GLU A 148 23.95 17.31 -1.27
C GLU A 148 23.65 15.99 -0.54
N LEU A 149 22.80 16.05 0.49
CA LEU A 149 22.33 14.87 1.22
C LEU A 149 21.59 13.91 0.29
N VAL A 150 20.62 14.40 -0.49
CA VAL A 150 19.87 13.57 -1.45
C VAL A 150 20.80 12.97 -2.50
N SER A 151 21.75 13.75 -3.03
CA SER A 151 22.74 13.24 -3.98
C SER A 151 23.60 12.12 -3.39
N SER A 152 24.02 12.28 -2.13
CA SER A 152 24.81 11.28 -1.41
C SER A 152 24.02 9.99 -1.15
N LEU A 153 22.77 10.11 -0.71
CA LEU A 153 21.88 8.97 -0.48
C LEU A 153 21.65 8.18 -1.77
N ASN A 154 21.35 8.86 -2.89
CA ASN A 154 21.14 8.21 -4.18
C ASN A 154 22.38 7.48 -4.72
N LYS A 155 23.59 7.86 -4.29
CA LYS A 155 24.83 7.16 -4.65
C LYS A 155 25.08 5.94 -3.76
N ALA A 156 24.71 6.02 -2.48
CA ALA A 156 24.94 4.98 -1.49
C ALA A 156 23.92 3.84 -1.59
N VAL A 157 22.68 4.16 -1.99
CA VAL A 157 21.61 3.18 -2.21
C VAL A 157 21.65 2.77 -3.69
N LYS A 158 22.47 1.78 -4.01
CA LYS A 158 22.57 1.11 -5.31
C LYS A 158 22.47 -0.40 -5.14
#